data_AF-A0A846C6Q7-F1
#
_entry.id   AF-A0A846C6Q7-F1
#
_cell.length_a   1.000
_cell.length_b   1.000
_cell.length_c   1.000
_cell.angle_alpha   90.00
_cell.angle_beta   90.00
_cell.angle_gamma   90.00
#
_symmetry.space_group_name_H-M   'P 1'
#
loop_
_entity.id
_entity.type
_entity.pdbx_description
1 polymer ?
#
loop_
_entity_poly.entity_id
_entity_poly.type
_entity_poly.pdbx_seq_one_letter_code
_entity_poly.pdbx_strand_id
1 'polypeptide(L)'
;MRKEQKKSPTTIEKAKQGAYVAKHVSSLQKIRSVDGKVFGALAKPDGNFEIKPYEKALNQMIYNAPVTDLTNFILTIGIASNHGNWFTSDNPNKELLVLKHSYDWLLFLTDEGLAKFVRELILEPLPEFESVQKAFLSSYDSPRSSKRINQFTKVRILRDAHIVLVNYFSKNIQQIESEWFNILSPQNKPIITLQNQLQTLAQKEWYL
;
A
#
# COMPACT_ATOMS: atom_id res chain seq x y z
N MET A 1 -8.90 -36.97 -20.44
CA MET A 1 -8.61 -36.13 -19.26
C MET A 1 -8.18 -34.75 -19.71
N ARG A 2 -9.02 -33.71 -19.55
CA ARG A 2 -8.62 -32.32 -19.80
C ARG A 2 -7.69 -31.90 -18.66
N LYS A 3 -6.43 -31.58 -18.98
CA LYS A 3 -5.52 -30.91 -18.03
C LYS A 3 -6.11 -29.54 -17.73
N GLU A 4 -6.55 -29.33 -16.50
CA GLU A 4 -6.88 -27.99 -16.01
C GLU A 4 -5.62 -27.12 -16.11
N GLN A 5 -5.67 -26.09 -16.94
CA GLN A 5 -4.68 -25.03 -16.93
C GLN A 5 -4.85 -24.29 -15.60
N LYS A 6 -3.93 -24.53 -14.64
CA LYS A 6 -3.85 -23.76 -13.40
C LYS A 6 -3.71 -22.28 -13.75
N LYS A 7 -4.80 -21.52 -13.65
CA LYS A 7 -4.75 -20.06 -13.79
C LYS A 7 -3.84 -19.53 -12.69
N SER A 8 -2.84 -18.74 -13.09
CA SER A 8 -1.97 -18.06 -12.13
C SER A 8 -2.81 -17.13 -11.24
N PRO A 9 -2.47 -16.99 -9.95
CA PRO A 9 -3.22 -16.12 -9.05
C PRO A 9 -3.30 -14.70 -9.61
N THR A 10 -4.48 -14.11 -9.51
CA THR A 10 -4.69 -12.70 -9.86
C THR A 10 -3.83 -11.80 -8.96
N THR A 11 -3.57 -10.56 -9.40
CA THR A 11 -2.81 -9.58 -8.60
C THR A 11 -3.41 -9.39 -7.20
N ILE A 12 -4.73 -9.45 -7.09
CA ILE A 12 -5.47 -9.37 -5.82
C ILE A 12 -5.21 -10.61 -4.94
N GLU A 13 -5.25 -11.82 -5.51
CA GLU A 13 -4.93 -13.03 -4.76
C GLU A 13 -3.49 -13.04 -4.24
N LYS A 14 -2.54 -12.54 -5.04
CA LYS A 14 -1.15 -12.36 -4.60
C LYS A 14 -1.04 -11.34 -3.46
N ALA A 15 -1.74 -10.21 -3.55
CA ALA A 15 -1.77 -9.21 -2.48
C ALA A 15 -2.38 -9.77 -1.18
N LYS A 16 -3.52 -10.49 -1.29
CA LYS A 16 -4.15 -11.20 -0.16
C LYS A 16 -3.18 -12.19 0.49
N GLN A 17 -2.50 -13.01 -0.31
CA GLN A 17 -1.52 -13.99 0.18
C GLN A 17 -0.33 -13.33 0.88
N GLY A 18 0.23 -12.26 0.29
CA GLY A 18 1.33 -11.52 0.91
C GLY A 18 0.96 -10.91 2.26
N ALA A 19 -0.22 -10.29 2.34
CA ALA A 19 -0.74 -9.73 3.60
C ALA A 19 -1.03 -10.81 4.64
N TYR A 20 -1.58 -11.95 4.20
CA TYR A 20 -1.82 -13.10 5.07
C TYR A 20 -0.54 -13.65 5.66
N VAL A 21 0.50 -13.86 4.85
CA VAL A 21 1.81 -14.35 5.30
C VAL A 21 2.43 -13.37 6.28
N ALA A 22 2.46 -12.07 5.94
CA ALA A 22 2.98 -11.02 6.81
C ALA A 22 2.28 -11.00 8.18
N LYS A 23 0.96 -11.21 8.21
CA LYS A 23 0.22 -11.32 9.47
C LYS A 23 0.55 -12.56 10.25
N HIS A 24 0.67 -13.73 9.60
CA HIS A 24 0.94 -14.98 10.30
C HIS A 24 2.28 -15.01 11.02
N VAL A 25 3.27 -14.29 10.49
CA VAL A 25 4.61 -14.20 11.11
C VAL A 25 4.77 -12.96 11.98
N SER A 26 3.74 -12.11 12.09
CA SER A 26 3.79 -10.92 12.93
C SER A 26 3.68 -11.26 14.43
N SER A 27 4.41 -10.55 15.30
CA SER A 27 4.23 -10.66 16.75
C SER A 27 2.90 -10.08 17.26
N LEU A 28 2.19 -9.30 16.43
CA LEU A 28 0.83 -8.82 16.69
C LEU A 28 -0.18 -9.55 15.81
N GLN A 29 -1.00 -10.41 16.42
CA GLN A 29 -2.04 -11.18 15.72
C GLN A 29 -3.41 -10.52 15.84
N LYS A 30 -4.20 -10.52 14.75
CA LYS A 30 -5.62 -10.11 14.77
C LYS A 30 -6.49 -11.31 15.12
N ILE A 31 -7.27 -11.19 16.19
CA ILE A 31 -8.30 -12.16 16.55
C ILE A 31 -9.68 -11.48 16.59
N ARG A 32 -10.73 -12.24 16.29
CA ARG A 32 -12.11 -11.77 16.35
C ARG A 32 -12.86 -12.46 17.46
N SER A 33 -13.59 -11.69 18.25
CA SER A 33 -14.57 -12.20 19.19
C SER A 33 -15.87 -12.58 18.48
N VAL A 34 -16.74 -13.29 19.21
CA VAL A 34 -18.06 -13.74 18.73
C VAL A 34 -18.98 -12.59 18.28
N ASP A 35 -18.80 -11.40 18.85
CA ASP A 35 -19.53 -10.18 18.49
C ASP A 35 -18.88 -9.39 17.34
N GLY A 36 -17.85 -9.94 16.70
CA GLY A 36 -17.18 -9.37 15.53
C GLY A 36 -16.14 -8.29 15.84
N LYS A 37 -15.94 -7.90 17.11
CA LYS A 37 -14.88 -6.97 17.51
C LYS A 37 -13.50 -7.57 17.23
N VAL A 38 -12.54 -6.70 16.90
CA VAL A 38 -11.18 -7.11 16.57
C VAL A 38 -10.25 -6.78 17.75
N PHE A 39 -9.53 -7.81 18.21
CA PHE A 39 -8.51 -7.71 19.25
C PHE A 39 -7.14 -8.00 18.65
N GLY A 40 -6.11 -7.42 19.27
CA GLY A 40 -4.72 -7.75 19.06
C GLY A 40 -4.27 -8.73 20.14
N ALA A 41 -3.66 -9.84 19.76
CA ALA A 41 -2.91 -10.71 20.65
C ALA A 41 -1.41 -10.45 20.45
N LEU A 42 -0.75 -10.00 21.51
CA LEU A 42 0.66 -9.66 21.55
C LEU A 42 1.41 -10.79 22.26
N ALA A 43 2.35 -11.43 21.59
CA ALA A 43 3.26 -12.37 22.22
C ALA A 43 4.31 -11.60 23.03
N LYS A 44 4.45 -11.93 24.32
CA LYS A 44 5.47 -11.37 25.20
C LYS A 44 6.73 -12.24 25.21
N PRO A 45 7.90 -11.69 25.59
CA PRO A 45 9.14 -12.48 25.70
C PRO A 45 9.07 -13.66 26.68
N ASP A 46 8.18 -13.60 27.67
CA ASP A 46 7.93 -14.66 28.66
C ASP A 46 7.05 -15.81 28.13
N GLY A 47 6.60 -15.74 26.87
CA GLY A 47 5.72 -16.72 26.24
C GLY A 47 4.22 -16.51 26.51
N ASN A 48 3.85 -15.51 27.31
CA ASN A 48 2.44 -15.17 27.54
C ASN A 48 1.88 -14.30 26.43
N PHE A 49 0.54 -14.25 26.34
CA PHE A 49 -0.15 -13.35 25.43
C PHE A 49 -0.85 -12.23 26.18
N GLU A 50 -0.75 -11.01 25.66
CA GLU A 50 -1.59 -9.90 26.06
C GLU A 50 -2.65 -9.65 24.97
N ILE A 51 -3.93 -9.66 25.37
CA ILE A 51 -5.06 -9.44 24.46
C ILE A 51 -5.72 -8.11 24.79
N LYS A 52 -5.88 -7.24 23.79
CA LYS A 52 -6.57 -5.94 23.92
C LYS A 52 -7.20 -5.49 22.61
N PRO A 53 -8.08 -4.46 22.59
CA PRO A 53 -8.64 -3.95 21.34
C PRO A 53 -7.55 -3.65 20.32
N TYR A 54 -7.75 -4.07 19.06
CA TYR A 54 -6.66 -4.13 18.08
C TYR A 54 -5.97 -2.77 17.86
N GLU A 55 -6.73 -1.68 17.79
CA GLU A 55 -6.16 -0.33 17.65
C GLU A 55 -5.25 0.04 18.83
N LYS A 56 -5.63 -0.35 20.06
CA LYS A 56 -4.79 -0.12 21.25
C LYS A 56 -3.52 -0.96 21.21
N ALA A 57 -3.62 -2.22 20.80
CA ALA A 57 -2.46 -3.10 20.63
C ALA A 57 -1.50 -2.54 19.57
N LEU A 58 -2.02 -2.13 18.41
CA LEU A 58 -1.23 -1.55 17.33
C LEU A 58 -0.52 -0.25 17.77
N ASN A 59 -1.24 0.66 18.42
CA ASN A 59 -0.66 1.91 18.92
C ASN A 59 0.38 1.66 20.01
N GLN A 60 0.18 0.68 20.89
CA GLN A 60 1.18 0.30 21.88
C GLN A 60 2.47 -0.16 21.21
N MET A 61 2.39 -1.04 20.20
CA MET A 61 3.57 -1.50 19.46
C MET A 61 4.30 -0.32 18.81
N ILE A 62 3.56 0.55 18.13
CA ILE A 62 4.18 1.65 17.38
C ILE A 62 4.80 2.70 18.30
N TYR A 63 4.06 3.20 19.28
CA TYR A 63 4.47 4.37 20.05
C TYR A 63 5.20 4.04 21.35
N ASN A 64 4.84 2.95 22.02
CA ASN A 64 5.24 2.71 23.41
C ASN A 64 6.16 1.51 23.60
N ALA A 65 6.17 0.56 22.66
CA ALA A 65 6.95 -0.67 22.83
C ALA A 65 8.45 -0.40 22.65
N PRO A 66 9.30 -0.95 23.55
CA PRO A 66 10.74 -0.98 23.34
C PRO A 66 11.06 -1.86 22.13
N VAL A 67 12.24 -1.66 21.54
CA VAL A 67 12.67 -2.39 20.33
C VAL A 67 12.72 -3.90 20.55
N THR A 68 13.05 -4.34 21.76
CA THR A 68 13.04 -5.75 22.16
C THR A 68 11.68 -6.41 21.92
N ASP A 69 10.59 -5.67 22.17
CA ASP A 69 9.22 -6.16 22.05
C ASP A 69 8.71 -6.08 20.60
N LEU A 70 9.44 -5.41 19.71
CA LEU A 70 9.14 -5.30 18.28
C LEU A 70 9.75 -6.41 17.43
N THR A 71 10.37 -7.40 18.06
CA THR A 71 10.86 -8.58 17.35
C THR A 71 9.72 -9.23 16.57
N ASN A 72 9.91 -9.42 15.26
CA ASN A 72 8.90 -9.91 14.32
C ASN A 72 7.61 -9.07 14.23
N PHE A 73 7.59 -7.83 14.73
CA PHE A 73 6.47 -6.93 14.49
C PHE A 73 6.44 -6.51 13.02
N ILE A 74 5.25 -6.55 12.40
CA ILE A 74 5.07 -6.19 10.99
C ILE A 74 3.85 -5.29 10.89
N LEU A 75 4.06 -4.06 10.42
CA LEU A 75 2.99 -3.15 10.04
C LEU A 75 2.64 -3.39 8.56
N THR A 76 1.43 -3.87 8.30
CA THR A 76 1.00 -4.16 6.92
C THR A 76 0.26 -2.98 6.29
N ILE A 77 0.78 -2.49 5.17
CA ILE A 77 0.20 -1.38 4.39
C ILE A 77 -0.11 -1.87 2.98
N GLY A 78 -1.37 -1.75 2.57
CA GLY A 78 -1.84 -2.07 1.23
C GLY A 78 -2.28 -0.80 0.51
N ILE A 79 -1.99 -0.72 -0.79
CA ILE A 79 -2.51 0.31 -1.68
C ILE A 79 -3.27 -0.41 -2.79
N ALA A 80 -4.53 -0.04 -2.98
CA ALA A 80 -5.38 -0.50 -4.07
C ALA A 80 -5.74 0.67 -4.98
N SER A 81 -5.95 0.42 -6.26
CA SER A 81 -6.50 1.38 -7.24
C SER A 81 -7.62 0.69 -7.98
N ASN A 82 -8.63 1.45 -8.43
CA ASN A 82 -9.63 0.89 -9.32
C ASN A 82 -9.15 1.06 -10.77
N HIS A 83 -9.24 -0.03 -11.53
CA HIS A 83 -9.14 0.01 -12.98
C HIS A 83 -10.54 -0.22 -13.56
N GLY A 84 -11.46 0.71 -13.28
CA GLY A 84 -12.75 0.83 -13.95
C GLY A 84 -13.83 -0.21 -13.62
N ASN A 85 -13.84 -0.87 -12.46
CA ASN A 85 -14.89 -1.87 -12.16
C ASN A 85 -15.31 -2.09 -10.69
N TRP A 86 -14.90 -1.25 -9.73
CA TRP A 86 -15.02 -1.61 -8.31
C TRP A 86 -15.44 -0.44 -7.40
N PHE A 87 -16.69 0.02 -7.42
CA PHE A 87 -17.16 1.07 -6.46
C PHE A 87 -18.64 0.91 -6.08
N THR A 88 -19.08 1.25 -4.85
CA THR A 88 -18.74 2.40 -3.98
C THR A 88 -18.15 2.01 -2.60
N SER A 89 -17.61 2.99 -1.86
CA SER A 89 -17.21 2.88 -0.43
C SER A 89 -18.31 2.30 0.45
N ASP A 90 -19.56 2.51 0.03
CA ASP A 90 -20.78 2.18 0.77
C ASP A 90 -21.22 0.73 0.53
N ASN A 91 -20.71 0.07 -0.53
CA ASN A 91 -20.98 -1.34 -0.80
C ASN A 91 -19.71 -2.07 -1.31
N PRO A 92 -18.74 -2.32 -0.42
CA PRO A 92 -17.51 -3.01 -0.81
C PRO A 92 -17.83 -4.44 -1.25
N ASN A 93 -17.41 -4.80 -2.47
CA ASN A 93 -17.33 -6.20 -2.89
C ASN A 93 -16.59 -7.01 -1.80
N LYS A 94 -17.02 -8.26 -1.58
CA LYS A 94 -16.37 -9.27 -0.72
C LYS A 94 -14.84 -9.23 -0.80
N GLU A 95 -14.27 -9.00 -1.98
CA GLU A 95 -12.82 -8.90 -2.17
C GLU A 95 -12.18 -7.70 -1.46
N LEU A 96 -12.81 -6.54 -1.49
CA LEU A 96 -12.35 -5.34 -0.81
C LEU A 96 -12.51 -5.47 0.71
N LEU A 97 -13.58 -6.11 1.17
CA LEU A 97 -13.75 -6.48 2.59
C LEU A 97 -12.63 -7.40 3.07
N VAL A 98 -12.26 -8.39 2.27
CA VAL A 98 -11.12 -9.27 2.58
C VAL A 98 -9.83 -8.45 2.68
N LEU A 99 -9.53 -7.58 1.70
CA LEU A 99 -8.34 -6.73 1.75
C LEU A 99 -8.33 -5.81 2.97
N LYS A 100 -9.47 -5.18 3.29
CA LYS A 100 -9.61 -4.30 4.46
C LYS A 100 -9.27 -5.02 5.77
N HIS A 101 -9.57 -6.32 5.86
CA HIS A 101 -9.21 -7.14 7.01
C HIS A 101 -7.79 -7.71 6.94
N SER A 102 -7.24 -7.85 5.74
CA SER A 102 -5.89 -8.38 5.49
C SER A 102 -4.76 -7.38 5.74
N TYR A 103 -5.01 -6.07 5.71
CA TYR A 103 -4.00 -5.07 6.06
C TYR A 103 -4.29 -4.38 7.41
N ASP A 104 -3.32 -3.63 7.92
CA ASP A 104 -3.50 -2.72 9.07
C ASP A 104 -3.90 -1.35 8.54
N TRP A 105 -3.19 -0.93 7.50
CA TRP A 105 -3.55 0.19 6.64
C TRP A 105 -3.93 -0.29 5.24
N LEU A 106 -5.12 0.08 4.78
CA LEU A 106 -5.51 -0.10 3.38
C LEU A 106 -5.88 1.26 2.81
N LEU A 107 -5.05 1.75 1.89
CA LEU A 107 -5.25 2.98 1.16
C LEU A 107 -5.82 2.66 -0.20
N PHE A 108 -6.66 3.56 -0.69
CA PHE A 108 -7.29 3.45 -1.98
C PHE A 108 -6.93 4.68 -2.82
N LEU A 109 -6.18 4.46 -3.90
CA LEU A 109 -5.84 5.48 -4.89
C LEU A 109 -7.08 5.80 -5.73
N THR A 110 -7.52 7.04 -5.69
CA THR A 110 -8.73 7.50 -6.39
C THR A 110 -8.51 7.56 -7.89
N ASP A 111 -9.56 7.25 -8.65
CA ASP A 111 -9.54 7.35 -10.11
C ASP A 111 -9.30 8.80 -10.54
N GLU A 112 -9.82 9.77 -9.79
CA GLU A 112 -9.60 11.19 -10.02
C GLU A 112 -8.12 11.57 -9.85
N GLY A 113 -7.49 11.16 -8.75
CA GLY A 113 -6.07 11.42 -8.52
C GLY A 113 -5.18 10.78 -9.58
N LEU A 114 -5.46 9.53 -9.95
CA LEU A 114 -4.74 8.83 -11.02
C LEU A 114 -4.98 9.48 -12.39
N ALA A 115 -6.22 9.88 -12.70
CA ALA A 115 -6.55 10.54 -13.96
C ALA A 115 -5.85 11.91 -14.06
N LYS A 116 -5.77 12.65 -12.95
CA LYS A 116 -5.02 13.91 -12.88
C LYS A 116 -3.54 13.69 -13.21
N PHE A 117 -2.89 12.72 -12.55
CA PHE A 117 -1.51 12.32 -12.84
C PHE A 117 -1.29 12.03 -14.33
N VAL A 118 -2.15 11.18 -14.91
CA VAL A 118 -2.05 10.77 -16.32
C VAL A 118 -2.26 11.95 -17.26
N ARG A 119 -3.24 12.81 -16.98
CA ARG A 119 -3.51 14.00 -17.79
C ARG A 119 -2.31 14.94 -17.79
N GLU A 120 -1.82 15.32 -16.62
CA GLU A 120 -0.76 16.33 -16.46
C GLU A 120 0.61 15.87 -16.95
N LEU A 121 0.91 14.57 -16.89
CA LEU A 121 2.26 14.07 -17.23
C LEU A 121 2.33 13.36 -18.58
N ILE A 122 1.21 12.84 -19.09
CA ILE A 122 1.19 11.96 -20.27
C ILE A 122 0.32 12.51 -21.40
N LEU A 123 -0.92 12.92 -21.12
CA LEU A 123 -1.86 13.33 -22.19
C LEU A 123 -1.68 14.78 -22.61
N GLU A 124 -1.54 15.68 -21.65
CA GLU A 124 -1.49 17.14 -21.82
C GLU A 124 -0.30 17.74 -21.03
N PRO A 125 0.96 17.29 -21.26
CA PRO A 125 2.07 17.72 -20.43
C PRO A 125 2.48 19.16 -20.68
N LEU A 126 2.73 19.88 -19.58
CA LEU A 126 3.50 21.12 -19.63
C LEU A 126 4.93 20.83 -20.14
N PRO A 127 5.63 21.83 -20.70
CA PRO A 127 7.00 21.64 -21.20
C PRO A 127 7.96 21.03 -20.17
N GLU A 128 7.78 21.32 -18.88
CA GLU A 128 8.59 20.75 -17.80
C GLU A 128 8.37 19.23 -17.58
N PHE A 129 7.29 18.66 -18.12
CA PHE A 129 6.92 17.25 -18.00
C PHE A 129 7.21 16.42 -19.26
N GLU A 130 7.77 17.03 -20.30
CA GLU A 130 8.00 16.39 -21.59
C GLU A 130 8.89 15.14 -21.50
N SER A 131 9.88 15.14 -20.58
CA SER A 131 10.77 13.99 -20.37
C SER A 131 10.02 12.76 -19.86
N VAL A 132 8.97 12.95 -19.05
CA VAL A 132 8.11 11.89 -18.53
C VAL A 132 7.26 11.31 -19.65
N GLN A 133 6.59 12.17 -20.43
CA GLN A 133 5.80 11.74 -21.58
C GLN A 133 6.65 10.95 -22.58
N LYS A 134 7.84 11.47 -22.96
CA LYS A 134 8.76 10.79 -23.88
C LYS A 134 9.22 9.43 -23.35
N ALA A 135 9.59 9.36 -22.06
CA ALA A 135 9.99 8.10 -21.43
C ALA A 135 8.85 7.08 -21.42
N PHE A 136 7.62 7.52 -21.14
CA PHE A 136 6.43 6.69 -21.21
C PHE A 136 6.18 6.19 -22.63
N LEU A 137 5.99 7.10 -23.61
CA LEU A 137 5.70 6.74 -25.00
C LEU A 137 6.77 5.83 -25.60
N SER A 138 8.05 6.12 -25.37
CA SER A 138 9.14 5.26 -25.88
C SER A 138 9.10 3.81 -25.34
N SER A 139 8.49 3.62 -24.16
CA SER A 139 8.31 2.31 -23.54
C SER A 139 7.11 1.53 -24.11
N TYR A 140 6.16 2.19 -24.78
CA TYR A 140 4.94 1.59 -25.33
C TYR A 140 4.86 1.61 -26.88
N ASP A 141 5.48 2.58 -27.55
CA ASP A 141 5.47 2.74 -29.01
C ASP A 141 6.47 1.84 -29.76
N SER A 142 7.21 1.02 -29.03
CA SER A 142 8.20 0.11 -29.59
C SER A 142 7.50 -1.13 -30.17
N PRO A 143 7.64 -1.46 -31.48
CA PRO A 143 7.16 -2.72 -32.03
C PRO A 143 7.68 -3.87 -31.17
N ARG A 144 6.87 -4.91 -30.93
CA ARG A 144 7.25 -6.08 -30.11
C ARG A 144 8.55 -6.77 -30.56
N SER A 145 9.05 -6.46 -31.76
CA SER A 145 10.32 -6.93 -32.35
C SER A 145 11.54 -6.03 -32.08
N SER A 146 11.34 -4.80 -31.60
CA SER A 146 12.44 -3.88 -31.32
C SER A 146 13.04 -4.17 -29.94
N LYS A 147 14.36 -4.34 -29.88
CA LYS A 147 15.13 -4.55 -28.63
C LYS A 147 15.18 -3.28 -27.74
N ARG A 148 14.24 -2.34 -27.89
CA ARG A 148 14.18 -1.16 -27.04
C ARG A 148 13.73 -1.60 -25.65
N ILE A 149 14.62 -1.39 -24.68
CA ILE A 149 14.37 -1.75 -23.29
C ILE A 149 13.36 -0.76 -22.73
N ASN A 150 12.31 -1.26 -22.06
CA ASN A 150 11.34 -0.45 -21.35
C ASN A 150 12.05 0.42 -20.29
N GLN A 151 11.79 1.72 -20.30
CA GLN A 151 12.46 2.73 -19.47
C GLN A 151 11.47 3.45 -18.53
N PHE A 152 10.25 2.95 -18.41
CA PHE A 152 9.22 3.47 -17.52
C PHE A 152 8.56 2.33 -16.75
N THR A 153 9.32 1.70 -15.87
CA THR A 153 8.89 0.56 -15.04
C THR A 153 9.20 0.79 -13.56
N LYS A 154 8.62 -0.05 -12.69
CA LYS A 154 8.92 -0.05 -11.25
C LYS A 154 10.43 -0.15 -10.91
N VAL A 155 11.20 -0.87 -11.73
CA VAL A 155 12.64 -1.16 -11.45
C VAL A 155 13.60 -0.33 -12.31
N ARG A 156 13.08 0.38 -13.30
CA ARG A 156 13.89 1.14 -14.26
C ARG A 156 13.09 2.32 -14.79
N ILE A 157 13.57 3.53 -14.48
CA ILE A 157 13.01 4.79 -14.97
C ILE A 157 14.15 5.61 -15.58
N LEU A 158 13.92 6.25 -16.73
CA LEU A 158 14.88 7.19 -17.33
C LEU A 158 15.22 8.31 -16.33
N ARG A 159 16.51 8.65 -16.18
CA ARG A 159 16.97 9.63 -15.17
C ARG A 159 16.22 10.95 -15.23
N ASP A 160 16.02 11.51 -16.42
CA ASP A 160 15.38 12.81 -16.58
C ASP A 160 13.88 12.76 -16.23
N ALA A 161 13.20 11.65 -16.59
CA ALA A 161 11.83 11.41 -16.16
C ALA A 161 11.73 11.21 -14.64
N HIS A 162 12.70 10.51 -14.03
CA HIS A 162 12.76 10.31 -12.58
C HIS A 162 12.88 11.63 -11.83
N ILE A 163 13.79 12.53 -12.25
CA ILE A 163 13.97 13.85 -11.64
C ILE A 163 12.65 14.65 -11.69
N VAL A 164 12.00 14.65 -12.85
CA VAL A 164 10.73 15.35 -13.04
C VAL A 164 9.62 14.75 -12.18
N LEU A 165 9.51 13.42 -12.09
CA LEU A 165 8.54 12.75 -11.23
C LEU A 165 8.76 13.07 -9.74
N VAL A 166 10.02 13.06 -9.28
CA VAL A 166 10.36 13.43 -7.89
C VAL A 166 9.93 14.87 -7.62
N ASN A 167 10.21 15.80 -8.54
CA ASN A 167 9.79 17.19 -8.41
C ASN A 167 8.27 17.34 -8.42
N TYR A 168 7.56 16.64 -9.32
CA TYR A 168 6.11 16.65 -9.40
C TYR A 168 5.49 16.19 -8.08
N PHE A 169 5.91 15.04 -7.54
CA PHE A 169 5.38 14.52 -6.28
C PHE A 169 5.73 15.45 -5.11
N SER A 170 6.93 16.01 -5.07
CA SER A 170 7.35 16.93 -4.00
C SER A 170 6.53 18.22 -4.00
N LYS A 171 6.27 18.81 -5.18
CA LYS A 171 5.46 20.04 -5.32
C LYS A 171 4.00 19.82 -4.97
N ASN A 172 3.46 18.64 -5.28
CA ASN A 172 2.03 18.34 -5.13
C ASN A 172 1.69 17.49 -3.90
N ILE A 173 2.66 17.25 -2.99
CA ILE A 173 2.51 16.25 -1.92
C ILE A 173 1.28 16.48 -1.04
N GLN A 174 1.00 17.74 -0.67
CA GLN A 174 -0.15 18.09 0.16
C GLN A 174 -1.47 17.75 -0.53
N GLN A 175 -1.58 18.10 -1.82
CA GLN A 175 -2.76 17.79 -2.62
C GLN A 175 -2.94 16.28 -2.80
N ILE A 176 -1.86 15.56 -3.08
CA ILE A 176 -1.89 14.10 -3.25
C ILE A 176 -2.39 13.44 -1.97
N GLU A 177 -1.85 13.84 -0.82
CA GLU A 177 -2.24 13.30 0.48
C GLU A 177 -3.70 13.59 0.82
N SER A 178 -4.25 14.73 0.40
CA SER A 178 -5.64 15.11 0.68
C SER A 178 -6.66 14.55 -0.31
N GLU A 179 -6.30 14.39 -1.59
CA GLU A 179 -7.26 14.12 -2.67
C GLU A 179 -7.09 12.74 -3.33
N TRP A 180 -5.87 12.18 -3.33
CA TRP A 180 -5.60 10.97 -4.11
C TRP A 180 -5.86 9.69 -3.32
N PHE A 181 -5.97 9.76 -1.99
CA PHE A 181 -6.08 8.59 -1.15
C PHE A 181 -7.34 8.60 -0.27
N ASN A 182 -8.15 7.57 -0.43
CA ASN A 182 -9.21 7.21 0.50
C ASN A 182 -8.69 6.12 1.46
N ILE A 183 -8.80 6.35 2.77
CA ILE A 183 -8.34 5.39 3.78
C ILE A 183 -9.48 4.44 4.12
N LEU A 184 -9.35 3.18 3.70
CA LEU A 184 -10.36 2.14 3.91
C LEU A 184 -10.20 1.43 5.26
N SER A 185 -8.97 1.33 5.75
CA SER A 185 -8.62 0.84 7.09
C SER A 185 -7.35 1.54 7.56
N PRO A 186 -7.25 1.91 8.85
CA PRO A 186 -8.36 2.03 9.80
C PRO A 186 -9.35 3.12 9.36
N GLN A 187 -10.65 2.93 9.63
CA GLN A 187 -11.66 3.94 9.27
C GLN A 187 -11.43 5.26 10.01
N ASN A 188 -11.74 6.38 9.35
CA ASN A 188 -11.72 7.72 9.92
C ASN A 188 -10.35 8.19 10.45
N LYS A 189 -9.25 7.54 10.05
CA LYS A 189 -7.91 8.06 10.32
C LYS A 189 -7.41 8.83 9.10
N PRO A 190 -6.78 10.00 9.28
CA PRO A 190 -6.12 10.71 8.20
C PRO A 190 -4.76 10.09 7.87
N ILE A 191 -4.26 10.32 6.65
CA ILE A 191 -3.00 9.74 6.16
C ILE A 191 -1.80 10.16 7.00
N ILE A 192 -1.85 11.37 7.57
CA ILE A 192 -0.84 11.88 8.52
C ILE A 192 -0.66 10.96 9.74
N THR A 193 -1.69 10.21 10.14
CA THR A 193 -1.54 9.22 11.22
C THR A 193 -0.61 8.10 10.79
N LEU A 194 -0.74 7.58 9.56
CA LEU A 194 0.16 6.57 9.04
C LEU A 194 1.59 7.11 8.90
N GLN A 195 1.74 8.34 8.42
CA GLN A 195 3.06 8.97 8.30
C GLN A 195 3.75 9.10 9.66
N ASN A 196 3.03 9.56 10.68
CA ASN A 196 3.55 9.65 12.04
C ASN A 196 3.92 8.28 12.60
N GLN A 197 3.11 7.25 12.33
CA GLN A 197 3.42 5.87 12.73
C GLN A 197 4.71 5.37 12.07
N LEU A 198 4.85 5.57 10.76
CA LEU A 198 6.05 5.18 10.01
C LEU A 198 7.29 5.94 10.48
N GLN A 199 7.16 7.25 10.72
CA GLN A 199 8.25 8.06 11.24
C GLN A 199 8.66 7.62 12.64
N THR A 200 7.69 7.35 13.52
CA THR A 200 7.95 6.84 14.87
C THR A 200 8.72 5.53 14.82
N LEU A 201 8.29 4.58 13.98
CA LEU A 201 8.99 3.31 13.80
C LEU A 201 10.39 3.52 13.23
N ALA A 202 10.56 4.38 12.22
CA ALA A 202 11.86 4.67 11.61
C ALA A 202 12.85 5.32 12.58
N GLN A 203 12.38 6.07 13.57
CA GLN A 203 13.19 6.75 14.57
C GLN A 203 13.54 5.91 15.80
N LYS A 204 13.08 4.65 15.88
CA LYS A 204 13.48 3.75 16.97
C LYS A 204 14.94 3.31 16.80
N GLU A 205 15.63 3.13 17.92
CA GLU A 205 17.01 2.62 17.97
C GLU A 205 17.01 1.11 17.69
N TRP A 206 16.97 0.71 16.42
CA TRP A 206 16.87 -0.70 15.99
C TRP A 206 18.13 -1.54 16.26
N TYR A 207 19.19 -0.90 16.74
CA TYR A 207 20.46 -1.55 17.05
C TYR A 207 20.72 -1.51 18.56
N LEU A 208 20.62 -2.69 19.18
CA LEU A 208 21.32 -3.06 20.41
C LEU A 208 22.28 -4.20 20.08
#